data_AF-F4G0X0-F1
#
_entry.id   AF-F4G0X0-F1
#
_cell.length_a   1.000
_cell.length_b   1.000
_cell.length_c   1.000
_cell.angle_alpha   90.00
_cell.angle_beta   90.00
_cell.angle_gamma   90.00
#
_symmetry.space_group_name_H-M   'P 1'
#
loop_
_entity.id
_entity.type
_entity.pdbx_description
1 polymer ?
#
loop_
_entity_poly.entity_id
_entity_poly.type
_entity_poly.pdbx_seq_one_letter_code
_entity_poly.pdbx_strand_id
1 'polypeptide(L)'
;MQISNDFLKTMIRGTCKPYEGNQVVCLSEDVPIKDDPEILVEVDREDNNVLLRHIILDDEENSLYVEHFIDRDFLNVLERTNRVIILFVNERGEVLKRIAVTLTSEDVQTLRREMRLGIE
;
A
#
# COMPACT_ATOMS: atom_id res chain seq x y z
N MET A 1 -14.82 4.22 10.34
CA MET A 1 -13.38 4.32 10.65
C MET A 1 -12.94 5.70 10.22
N GLN A 2 -12.11 6.38 11.01
CA GLN A 2 -11.57 7.71 10.67
C GLN A 2 -10.06 7.69 10.92
N ILE A 3 -9.29 8.20 9.97
CA ILE A 3 -7.83 8.31 10.11
C ILE A 3 -7.49 9.49 11.02
N SER A 4 -6.48 9.31 11.88
CA SER A 4 -6.10 10.35 12.83
C SER A 4 -5.61 11.62 12.13
N ASN A 5 -6.02 12.78 12.65
CA ASN A 5 -5.62 14.06 12.09
C ASN A 5 -4.10 14.28 12.12
N ASP A 6 -3.41 13.72 13.13
CA ASP A 6 -1.96 13.86 13.23
C ASP A 6 -1.23 13.05 12.14
N PHE A 7 -1.76 11.88 11.77
CA PHE A 7 -1.24 11.14 10.62
C PHE A 7 -1.50 11.89 9.31
N LEU A 8 -2.71 12.40 9.10
CA LEU A 8 -3.08 13.15 7.88
C LEU A 8 -2.18 14.37 7.64
N LYS A 9 -1.76 15.08 8.70
CA LYS A 9 -0.82 16.22 8.59
C LYS A 9 0.55 15.82 8.02
N THR A 10 0.92 14.54 8.09
CA THR A 10 2.18 14.03 7.52
C THR A 10 2.04 13.65 6.03
N MET A 11 0.82 13.63 5.51
CA MET A 11 0.53 13.20 4.14
C MET A 11 0.52 14.37 3.16
N ILE A 12 0.88 14.07 1.92
CA ILE A 12 0.71 14.97 0.78
C ILE A 12 -0.44 14.41 -0.06
N ARG A 13 -1.32 15.28 -0.57
CA ARG A 13 -2.42 14.85 -1.45
C ARG A 13 -1.85 14.08 -2.67
N GLY A 14 -2.48 12.96 -3.01
CA GLY A 14 -2.04 12.06 -4.07
C GLY A 14 -0.93 11.08 -3.65
N THR A 15 -0.55 11.03 -2.36
CA THR A 15 0.44 10.05 -1.87
C THR A 15 -0.20 9.00 -0.98
N CYS A 16 0.47 7.86 -0.87
CA CYS A 16 0.10 6.77 0.01
C CYS A 16 1.22 6.49 1.02
N LYS A 17 0.86 6.14 2.25
CA LYS A 17 1.82 5.80 3.32
C LYS A 17 1.34 4.62 4.16
N PRO A 18 2.26 3.77 4.65
CA PRO A 18 1.93 2.79 5.66
C PRO A 18 1.29 3.45 6.88
N TYR A 19 0.30 2.77 7.44
CA TYR A 19 -0.39 3.13 8.66
C TYR A 19 -0.33 1.95 9.64
N GLU A 20 -1.25 1.89 10.60
CA GLU A 20 -1.32 0.83 11.60
C GLU A 20 -1.43 -0.57 10.99
N GLY A 21 -0.57 -1.48 11.46
CA GLY A 21 -0.59 -2.88 11.06
C GLY A 21 -0.22 -3.06 9.59
N ASN A 22 -1.13 -3.61 8.80
CA ASN A 22 -0.96 -3.86 7.37
C ASN A 22 -1.73 -2.88 6.49
N GLN A 23 -2.11 -1.73 7.06
CA GLN A 23 -2.89 -0.73 6.36
C GLN A 23 -1.98 0.27 5.65
N VAL A 24 -2.44 0.76 4.51
CA VAL A 24 -1.84 1.84 3.75
C VAL A 24 -2.95 2.87 3.53
N VAL A 25 -2.68 4.12 3.86
CA VAL A 25 -3.63 5.21 3.64
C VAL A 25 -3.17 6.01 2.43
N CYS A 26 -4.08 6.21 1.49
CA CYS A 26 -3.92 7.06 0.32
C CYS A 26 -4.78 8.30 0.48
N LEU A 27 -4.16 9.48 0.55
CA LEU A 27 -4.88 10.75 0.62
C LEU A 27 -5.28 11.17 -0.80
N SER A 28 -6.36 10.57 -1.29
CA SER A 28 -6.87 10.80 -2.64
C SER A 28 -8.38 10.52 -2.70
N GLU A 29 -9.07 11.32 -3.49
CA GLU A 29 -10.46 11.08 -3.91
C GLU A 29 -10.54 10.27 -5.21
N ASP A 30 -9.39 10.05 -5.87
CA ASP A 30 -9.26 9.13 -6.98
C ASP A 30 -9.23 7.70 -6.42
N VAL A 31 -10.36 7.01 -6.55
CA VAL A 31 -10.60 5.71 -5.92
C VAL A 31 -10.99 4.67 -6.97
N PRO A 32 -10.69 3.38 -6.72
CA PRO A 32 -11.05 2.33 -7.66
C PRO A 32 -12.54 2.29 -7.97
N ILE A 33 -12.86 2.23 -9.25
CA ILE A 33 -14.22 2.19 -9.80
C ILE A 33 -14.86 0.84 -9.46
N LYS A 34 -14.11 -0.26 -9.62
CA LYS A 34 -14.57 -1.62 -9.29
C LYS A 34 -14.42 -1.90 -7.79
N ASP A 35 -15.31 -2.71 -7.24
CA ASP A 35 -15.22 -3.15 -5.84
C ASP A 35 -14.16 -4.24 -5.63
N ASP A 36 -13.93 -5.08 -6.65
CA ASP A 36 -12.96 -6.18 -6.64
C ASP A 36 -12.15 -6.19 -7.95
N PRO A 37 -11.29 -5.18 -8.17
CA PRO A 37 -10.41 -5.13 -9.34
C PRO A 37 -9.29 -6.17 -9.24
N GLU A 38 -8.76 -6.59 -10.39
CA GLU A 38 -7.49 -7.29 -10.42
C GLU A 38 -6.37 -6.34 -9.97
N ILE A 39 -5.43 -6.84 -9.18
CA ILE A 39 -4.33 -6.05 -8.63
C ILE A 39 -3.02 -6.78 -8.86
N LEU A 40 -2.09 -6.11 -9.54
CA LEU A 40 -0.73 -6.57 -9.70
C LEU A 40 0.16 -5.93 -8.64
N VAL A 41 1.15 -6.68 -8.16
CA VAL A 41 2.11 -6.21 -7.15
C VAL A 41 3.48 -6.13 -7.79
N GLU A 42 4.12 -4.98 -7.64
CA GLU A 42 5.51 -4.76 -8.05
C GLU A 42 6.34 -4.30 -6.85
N VAL A 43 7.59 -4.76 -6.82
CA VAL A 43 8.54 -4.44 -5.77
C VAL A 43 9.79 -3.86 -6.42
N ASP A 44 10.09 -2.62 -6.06
CA ASP A 44 11.24 -1.88 -6.57
C ASP A 44 12.12 -1.36 -5.42
N ARG A 45 13.30 -0.85 -5.78
CA ARG A 45 14.23 -0.24 -4.83
C ARG A 45 14.65 1.15 -5.28
N GLU A 46 14.33 2.15 -4.46
CA GLU A 46 14.68 3.55 -4.71
C GLU A 46 15.42 4.13 -3.50
N ASP A 47 16.61 4.70 -3.72
CA ASP A 47 17.42 5.38 -2.70
C ASP A 47 17.62 4.58 -1.39
N ASN A 48 17.80 3.25 -1.53
CA ASN A 48 17.90 2.25 -0.45
C ASN A 48 16.60 1.88 0.27
N ASN A 49 15.47 2.48 -0.08
CA ASN A 49 14.15 2.08 0.41
C ASN A 49 13.52 1.06 -0.53
N VAL A 50 12.64 0.22 0.01
CA VAL A 50 11.84 -0.71 -0.79
C VAL A 50 10.50 -0.07 -1.09
N LEU A 51 10.22 0.11 -2.38
CA LEU A 51 8.97 0.61 -2.90
C LEU A 51 8.06 -0.57 -3.20
N LEU A 52 6.86 -0.56 -2.63
CA LEU A 52 5.80 -1.50 -2.95
C LEU A 52 4.72 -0.77 -3.75
N ARG A 53 4.52 -1.21 -5.00
CA ARG A 53 3.53 -0.68 -5.92
C ARG A 53 2.39 -1.68 -6.11
N HIS A 54 1.16 -1.19 -5.98
CA HIS A 54 -0.06 -1.93 -6.30
C HIS A 54 -0.69 -1.28 -7.54
N ILE A 55 -0.77 -2.05 -8.62
CA ILE A 55 -1.38 -1.60 -9.88
C ILE A 55 -2.79 -2.15 -9.91
N ILE A 56 -3.77 -1.26 -9.77
CA ILE A 56 -5.19 -1.60 -9.70
C ILE A 56 -5.78 -1.49 -11.11
N LEU A 57 -6.20 -2.63 -11.67
CA LEU A 57 -6.74 -2.75 -13.02
C LEU A 57 -8.27 -2.60 -13.01
N ASP A 58 -8.74 -1.44 -12.56
CA ASP A 58 -10.16 -1.11 -12.49
C ASP A 58 -10.69 -0.44 -13.76
N ASP A 59 -9.85 0.31 -14.47
CA ASP A 59 -10.09 0.88 -15.79
C ASP A 59 -9.05 0.34 -16.81
N GLU A 60 -9.53 -0.06 -17.99
CA GLU A 60 -8.69 -0.59 -19.08
C GLU A 60 -7.83 0.48 -19.74
N GLU A 61 -8.26 1.75 -19.69
CA GLU A 61 -7.52 2.87 -20.28
C GLU A 61 -6.60 3.57 -19.27
N ASN A 62 -6.89 3.45 -17.96
CA ASN A 62 -6.16 4.17 -16.93
C ASN A 62 -6.14 3.45 -15.57
N SER A 63 -5.17 2.55 -15.38
CA SER A 63 -4.99 1.86 -14.10
C SER A 63 -4.55 2.82 -12.97
N LEU A 64 -5.01 2.56 -11.75
CA LEU A 64 -4.59 3.30 -10.58
C LEU A 64 -3.32 2.71 -9.97
N TYR A 65 -2.35 3.56 -9.65
CA TYR A 65 -1.08 3.18 -9.07
C TYR A 65 -1.04 3.62 -7.60
N VAL A 66 -0.87 2.66 -6.70
CA VAL A 66 -0.69 2.90 -5.26
C VAL A 66 0.73 2.53 -4.88
N GLU A 67 1.53 3.56 -4.63
CA GLU A 67 2.95 3.44 -4.32
C GLU A 67 3.21 3.87 -2.88
N HIS A 68 3.96 3.04 -2.14
CA HIS A 68 4.42 3.40 -0.81
C HIS A 68 5.71 2.68 -0.44
N PHE A 69 6.57 3.37 0.31
CA PHE A 69 7.76 2.77 0.88
C PHE A 69 7.39 1.93 2.09
N ILE A 70 8.02 0.76 2.21
CA ILE A 70 7.85 -0.12 3.37
C ILE A 70 9.11 -0.14 4.23
N ASP A 71 8.90 -0.30 5.53
CA ASP A 71 9.95 -0.56 6.50
C ASP A 71 9.89 -2.00 7.03
N ARG A 72 10.83 -2.33 7.91
CA ARG A 72 10.95 -3.69 8.46
C ARG A 72 9.74 -4.08 9.31
N ASP A 73 9.14 -3.11 10.00
CA ASP A 73 7.99 -3.38 10.88
C ASP A 73 6.75 -3.68 10.04
N PHE A 74 6.54 -2.94 8.96
CA PHE A 74 5.49 -3.22 8.00
C PHE A 74 5.67 -4.60 7.36
N LEU A 75 6.88 -4.92 6.88
CA LEU A 75 7.18 -6.25 6.33
C LEU A 75 6.90 -7.37 7.34
N ASN A 76 7.31 -7.22 8.61
CA ASN A 76 7.02 -8.20 9.65
C ASN A 76 5.51 -8.45 9.83
N VAL A 77 4.67 -7.43 9.64
CA VAL A 77 3.21 -7.60 9.65
C VAL A 77 2.74 -8.33 8.38
N LEU A 78 3.29 -8.00 7.21
CA LEU A 78 2.95 -8.67 5.96
C LEU A 78 3.30 -10.16 5.99
N GLU A 79 4.43 -10.55 6.58
CA GLU A 79 4.83 -11.95 6.73
C GLU A 79 3.83 -12.79 7.54
N ARG A 80 3.08 -12.16 8.45
CA ARG A 80 2.06 -12.83 9.28
C ARG A 80 0.68 -12.81 8.65
N THR A 81 0.38 -11.81 7.83
CA THR A 81 -0.98 -11.54 7.35
C THR A 81 -1.16 -11.82 5.86
N ASN A 82 -0.06 -11.82 5.10
CA ASN A 82 -0.02 -11.91 3.63
C ASN A 82 -1.02 -10.96 2.95
N ARG A 83 -1.28 -9.80 3.55
CA ARG A 83 -2.34 -8.91 3.09
C ARG A 83 -1.97 -7.46 3.34
N VAL A 84 -2.25 -6.60 2.37
CA VAL A 84 -2.25 -5.14 2.52
C VAL A 84 -3.69 -4.64 2.45
N ILE A 85 -4.06 -3.70 3.31
CA ILE A 85 -5.36 -3.03 3.26
C ILE A 85 -5.13 -1.59 2.82
N ILE A 86 -5.54 -1.25 1.60
CA ILE A 86 -5.44 0.10 1.07
C ILE A 86 -6.72 0.86 1.43
N LEU A 87 -6.57 2.00 2.08
CA LEU A 87 -7.64 2.91 2.49
C LEU A 87 -7.50 4.21 1.71
N PHE A 88 -8.45 4.47 0.82
CA PHE A 88 -8.55 5.76 0.15
C PHE A 88 -9.37 6.70 1.04
N VAL A 89 -8.81 7.86 1.34
CA VAL A 89 -9.41 8.82 2.27
C VAL A 89 -9.42 10.23 1.71
N ASN A 90 -10.42 11.01 2.11
CA ASN A 90 -10.45 12.45 1.82
C ASN A 90 -9.62 13.25 2.85
N GLU A 91 -9.55 14.57 2.65
CA GLU A 91 -8.81 15.50 3.51
C GLU A 91 -9.34 15.58 4.95
N ARG A 92 -10.53 15.01 5.23
CA ARG A 92 -11.11 14.90 6.58
C ARG A 92 -10.80 13.57 7.27
N GLY A 93 -10.08 12.68 6.59
CA GLY A 93 -9.78 11.33 7.08
C GLY A 93 -10.94 10.35 6.97
N GLU A 94 -11.98 10.69 6.23
CA GLU A 94 -13.11 9.80 5.97
C GLU A 94 -12.70 8.77 4.91
N VAL A 95 -12.93 7.49 5.21
CA VAL A 95 -12.62 6.39 4.29
C VAL A 95 -13.67 6.35 3.17
N LEU A 96 -13.22 6.60 1.95
CA LEU A 96 -14.02 6.58 0.73
C LEU A 96 -14.12 5.16 0.14
N LYS A 97 -13.00 4.44 0.13
CA LYS A 97 -12.89 3.09 -0.42
C LYS A 97 -11.86 2.28 0.35
N ARG A 98 -12.10 0.98 0.45
CA ARG A 98 -11.18 0.00 1.04
C ARG A 98 -10.93 -1.11 0.04
N ILE A 99 -9.66 -1.37 -0.24
CA ILE A 99 -9.21 -2.49 -1.07
C ILE A 99 -8.31 -3.39 -0.25
N ALA A 100 -8.41 -4.69 -0.50
CA ALA A 100 -7.59 -5.68 0.15
C ALA A 100 -6.77 -6.42 -0.89
N VAL A 101 -5.45 -6.30 -0.77
CA VAL A 101 -4.50 -6.98 -1.66
C VAL A 101 -3.94 -8.17 -0.91
N THR A 102 -4.07 -9.37 -1.46
CA THR A 102 -3.42 -10.56 -0.91
C THR A 102 -2.08 -10.72 -1.58
N LEU A 103 -1.02 -10.81 -0.78
CA LEU A 103 0.34 -11.06 -1.25
C LEU A 103 0.56 -12.57 -1.35
N THR A 104 1.20 -13.00 -2.42
CA THR A 104 1.68 -14.37 -2.57
C THR A 104 2.93 -14.57 -1.72
N SER A 105 3.29 -15.84 -1.49
CA SER A 105 4.55 -16.17 -0.82
C SER A 105 5.78 -15.65 -1.59
N GLU A 106 5.68 -15.54 -2.92
CA GLU A 106 6.75 -15.02 -3.78
C GLU A 106 6.93 -13.50 -3.60
N ASP A 107 5.83 -12.76 -3.48
CA ASP A 107 5.86 -11.31 -3.21
C ASP A 107 6.57 -11.03 -1.89
N VAL A 108 6.19 -11.76 -0.83
CA VAL A 108 6.79 -11.61 0.51
C VAL A 108 8.28 -11.97 0.50
N GLN A 109 8.68 -13.03 -0.22
CA GLN A 109 10.11 -13.38 -0.38
C GLN A 109 10.89 -12.32 -1.15
N THR A 110 10.30 -11.75 -2.20
CA THR A 110 10.89 -10.63 -2.95
C THR A 110 11.07 -9.42 -2.05
N LEU A 111 10.07 -9.03 -1.27
CA LEU A 111 10.17 -7.96 -0.27
C LEU A 111 11.33 -8.19 0.72
N ARG A 112 11.45 -9.40 1.29
CA ARG A 112 12.56 -9.75 2.20
C ARG A 112 13.93 -9.57 1.55
N ARG A 113 14.07 -10.04 0.31
CA ARG A 113 15.31 -9.94 -0.47
C ARG A 113 15.69 -8.49 -0.73
N GLU A 114 14.75 -7.67 -1.18
CA GLU A 114 15.00 -6.24 -1.46
C GLU A 114 15.30 -5.45 -0.18
N MET A 115 14.70 -5.83 0.95
CA MET A 115 15.05 -5.28 2.27
C MET A 115 16.38 -5.77 2.83
N ARG A 116 17.08 -6.69 2.13
CA ARG A 116 18.34 -7.33 2.56
C ARG A 116 18.23 -8.02 3.92
N LEU A 117 17.08 -8.60 4.23
CA LEU A 117 16.85 -9.33 5.47
C LEU A 117 17.14 -10.82 5.25
N GLY A 118 18.02 -11.41 6.06
CA GLY A 118 18.40 -12.83 5.98
C GLY A 118 19.67 -13.14 5.18
N ILE A 119 20.53 -12.15 4.95
CA ILE A 119 21.91 -12.34 4.51
C ILE A 119 22.81 -12.12 5.73
N GLU A 120 22.83 -13.09 6.64
CA GLU A 120 23.83 -13.23 7.72
C GLU A 120 24.48 -14.60 7.62
#